data_AF-A0A7Y1VMN0-F1
#
_entry.id   AF-A0A7Y1VMN0-F1
#
_cell.length_a   1.000
_cell.length_b   1.000
_cell.length_c   1.000
_cell.angle_alpha   90.00
_cell.angle_beta   90.00
_cell.angle_gamma   90.00
#
_symmetry.space_group_name_H-M   'P 1'
#
loop_
_entity.id
_entity.type
_entity.pdbx_description
1 polymer ?
#
loop_
_entity_poly.entity_id
_entity_poly.type
_entity_poly.pdbx_seq_one_letter_code
_entity_poly.pdbx_strand_id
1 'polypeptide(L)'
;MRREKDPKQRINAGLLMLGAGILIFRTLRMVTVEQAFDILIDWVYVLLIMEFMIDAACFMAAMRWFVLSKWKYASTALKLGATAALLHAFRVLIYVLGRTGPFENFDVKPEYRETYTFDWFWVYFAAAFSIVAVIMVFVVRYFRRKQVRSYRGS
;
A
#
# COMPACT_ATOMS: atom_id res chain seq x y z
N MET A 1 34.32 8.03 14.56
CA MET A 1 33.71 8.85 13.47
C MET A 1 32.18 8.71 13.50
N ARG A 2 31.46 9.71 14.04
CA ARG A 2 30.00 9.81 13.87
C ARG A 2 29.75 10.19 12.41
N ARG A 3 29.27 9.26 11.57
CA ARG A 3 28.72 9.64 10.26
C ARG A 3 27.55 10.58 10.53
N GLU A 4 27.64 11.82 10.08
CA GLU A 4 26.52 12.76 10.08
C GLU A 4 25.28 12.08 9.51
N LYS A 5 24.16 12.24 10.20
CA LYS A 5 22.87 11.72 9.75
C LYS A 5 22.52 12.45 8.46
N ASP A 6 22.58 11.76 7.33
CA ASP A 6 22.18 12.32 6.04
C ASP A 6 20.72 12.80 6.12
N PRO A 7 20.46 14.12 6.00
CA PRO A 7 19.13 14.68 6.15
C PRO A 7 18.13 14.07 5.14
N LYS A 8 18.61 13.64 3.97
CA LYS A 8 17.77 13.00 2.94
C LYS A 8 17.20 11.67 3.42
N GLN A 9 17.94 10.90 4.21
CA GLN A 9 17.44 9.62 4.74
C GLN A 9 16.31 9.82 5.75
N ARG A 10 16.40 10.85 6.59
CA ARG A 10 15.35 11.15 7.56
C ARG A 10 14.07 11.63 6.87
N ILE A 11 14.21 12.44 5.82
CA ILE A 11 13.07 12.86 5.00
C ILE A 11 12.40 11.63 4.35
N ASN A 12 13.17 10.76 3.71
CA ASN A 12 12.62 9.55 3.06
C ASN A 12 11.95 8.60 4.05
N ALA A 13 12.57 8.37 5.22
CA ALA A 13 11.98 7.55 6.27
C ALA A 13 10.69 8.19 6.82
N GLY A 14 10.67 9.53 6.97
CA GLY A 14 9.49 10.28 7.41
C GLY A 14 8.35 10.19 6.40
N LEU A 15 8.63 10.32 5.10
CA LEU A 15 7.63 10.17 4.04
C LEU A 15 7.03 8.75 4.03
N LEU A 16 7.87 7.72 4.17
CA LEU A 16 7.41 6.34 4.23
C LEU A 16 6.56 6.07 5.49
N MET A 17 6.96 6.63 6.62
CA MET A 17 6.21 6.54 7.89
C MET A 17 4.86 7.24 7.79
N LEU A 18 4.80 8.42 7.16
CA LEU A 18 3.54 9.15 6.93
C LEU A 18 2.62 8.35 6.00
N GLY A 19 3.14 7.79 4.92
CA GLY A 19 2.38 6.93 4.00
C GLY A 19 1.79 5.72 4.71
N ALA A 20 2.60 4.96 5.46
CA ALA A 20 2.13 3.82 6.25
C ALA A 20 1.11 4.24 7.32
N GLY A 21 1.30 5.40 7.97
CA GLY A 21 0.35 5.93 8.95
C GLY A 21 -1.03 6.23 8.35
N ILE A 22 -1.07 6.82 7.15
CA ILE A 22 -2.34 7.06 6.42
C ILE A 22 -3.04 5.74 6.10
N LEU A 23 -2.30 4.72 5.66
CA LEU A 23 -2.87 3.40 5.34
C LEU A 23 -3.44 2.70 6.58
N ILE A 24 -2.73 2.74 7.71
CA ILE A 24 -3.21 2.24 9.00
C ILE A 24 -4.51 2.96 9.40
N PHE A 25 -4.51 4.29 9.35
CA PHE A 25 -5.70 5.09 9.68
C PHE A 25 -6.90 4.74 8.79
N ARG A 26 -6.68 4.59 7.47
CA ARG A 26 -7.71 4.16 6.54
C ARG A 26 -8.30 2.80 6.96
N THR A 27 -7.46 1.82 7.24
CA THR A 27 -7.93 0.48 7.61
C THR A 27 -8.71 0.51 8.92
N LEU A 28 -8.25 1.29 9.91
CA LEU A 28 -9.00 1.49 11.15
C LEU A 28 -10.37 2.12 10.89
N ARG A 29 -10.45 3.16 10.06
CA ARG A 29 -11.74 3.79 9.69
C ARG A 29 -12.68 2.80 8.99
N MET A 30 -12.17 2.00 8.05
CA MET A 30 -12.99 0.98 7.38
C MET A 30 -13.53 -0.04 8.38
N VAL A 31 -12.72 -0.45 9.34
CA VAL A 31 -13.12 -1.41 10.38
C VAL A 31 -14.12 -0.81 11.37
N THR A 32 -13.88 0.41 11.87
CA THR A 32 -14.66 0.97 12.98
C THR A 32 -15.88 1.78 12.55
N VAL A 33 -15.82 2.45 11.39
CA VAL A 33 -16.89 3.33 10.90
C VAL A 33 -17.69 2.67 9.79
N GLU A 34 -17.01 1.98 8.87
CA GLU A 34 -17.66 1.37 7.70
C GLU A 34 -18.04 -0.09 7.93
N GLN A 35 -17.90 -0.63 9.16
CA GLN A 35 -18.31 -1.99 9.53
C GLN A 35 -17.80 -3.06 8.55
N ALA A 36 -16.54 -2.93 8.12
CA ALA A 36 -15.96 -3.79 7.10
C ALA A 36 -16.03 -5.30 7.41
N PHE A 37 -16.11 -5.70 8.69
CA PHE A 37 -16.29 -7.10 9.08
C PHE A 37 -17.63 -7.69 8.63
N ASP A 38 -18.69 -6.89 8.64
CA ASP A 38 -20.03 -7.35 8.33
C ASP A 38 -20.23 -7.36 6.80
N ILE A 39 -19.62 -6.40 6.12
CA ILE A 39 -19.82 -6.11 4.70
C ILE A 39 -18.88 -6.93 3.80
N LEU A 40 -17.59 -7.01 4.14
CA LEU A 40 -16.61 -7.70 3.31
C LEU A 40 -16.77 -9.21 3.42
N ILE A 41 -16.37 -9.89 2.36
CA ILE A 41 -16.34 -11.36 2.31
C ILE A 41 -15.10 -11.85 3.03
N ASP A 42 -15.18 -13.02 3.65
CA ASP A 42 -14.17 -13.56 4.56
C ASP A 42 -12.73 -13.48 4.03
N TRP A 43 -12.52 -13.80 2.75
CA TRP A 43 -11.17 -13.77 2.16
C TRP A 43 -10.65 -12.33 1.92
N VAL A 44 -11.54 -11.38 1.58
CA VAL A 44 -11.20 -9.95 1.45
C VAL A 44 -10.91 -9.35 2.82
N TYR A 45 -11.64 -9.80 3.84
CA TYR A 45 -11.39 -9.47 5.22
C TYR A 45 -10.01 -9.95 5.69
N VAL A 46 -9.64 -11.21 5.41
CA VAL A 46 -8.30 -11.73 5.72
C VAL A 46 -7.22 -10.89 5.03
N LEU A 47 -7.45 -10.49 3.77
CA LEU A 47 -6.54 -9.61 3.05
C LEU A 47 -6.41 -8.23 3.72
N LEU A 48 -7.51 -7.66 4.23
CA LEU A 48 -7.50 -6.39 4.96
C LEU A 48 -6.66 -6.48 6.25
N ILE A 49 -6.76 -7.58 7.01
CA ILE A 49 -5.92 -7.80 8.19
C ILE A 49 -4.44 -7.91 7.78
N MET A 50 -4.14 -8.69 6.75
CA MET A 50 -2.76 -8.85 6.27
C MET A 50 -2.16 -7.52 5.82
N GLU A 51 -2.93 -6.69 5.11
CA GLU A 51 -2.54 -5.33 4.72
C GLU A 51 -2.23 -4.49 5.96
N PHE A 52 -3.13 -4.46 6.95
CA PHE A 52 -2.92 -3.75 8.21
C PHE A 52 -1.65 -4.17 8.95
N MET A 53 -1.40 -5.48 9.06
CA MET A 53 -0.20 -6.00 9.73
C MET A 53 1.08 -5.57 9.01
N ILE A 54 1.07 -5.55 7.68
CA ILE A 54 2.23 -5.17 6.88
C ILE A 54 2.44 -3.66 6.91
N ASP A 55 1.37 -2.86 6.91
CA ASP A 55 1.45 -1.41 7.09
C ASP A 55 2.02 -1.05 8.46
N ALA A 56 1.55 -1.72 9.53
CA ALA A 56 2.09 -1.55 10.87
C ALA A 56 3.58 -1.94 10.95
N ALA A 57 3.97 -3.07 10.35
CA ALA A 57 5.36 -3.48 10.27
C ALA A 57 6.22 -2.47 9.48
N CYS A 58 5.68 -1.94 8.37
CA CYS A 58 6.31 -0.91 7.57
C CYS A 58 6.51 0.38 8.39
N PHE A 59 5.48 0.82 9.11
CA PHE A 59 5.53 1.99 9.99
C PHE A 59 6.61 1.83 11.06
N MET A 60 6.65 0.70 11.75
CA MET A 60 7.65 0.41 12.79
C MET A 60 9.07 0.36 12.20
N ALA A 61 9.25 -0.25 11.02
CA ALA A 61 10.53 -0.28 10.33
C ALA A 61 10.99 1.11 9.84
N ALA A 62 10.06 1.93 9.34
CA ALA A 62 10.30 3.30 8.92
C ALA A 62 10.64 4.21 10.11
N MET A 63 9.93 4.07 11.24
CA MET A 63 10.24 4.76 12.50
C MET A 63 11.65 4.40 12.99
N ARG A 64 12.01 3.10 12.98
CA ARG A 64 13.36 2.66 13.32
C ARG A 64 14.42 3.24 12.38
N TRP A 65 14.15 3.28 11.08
CA TRP A 65 15.06 3.91 10.11
C TRP A 65 15.16 5.43 10.33
N PHE A 66 14.07 6.11 10.65
CA PHE A 66 14.04 7.53 10.94
C PHE A 66 14.93 7.90 12.14
N VAL A 67 14.83 7.15 13.24
CA VAL A 67 15.59 7.39 14.47
C VAL A 67 17.09 7.09 14.26
N LEU A 68 17.40 5.94 13.66
CA LEU A 68 18.77 5.43 13.56
C LEU A 68 19.53 5.95 12.33
N SER A 69 18.82 6.37 11.27
CA SER A 69 19.36 6.92 10.01
C SER A 69 20.51 6.08 9.42
N LYS A 70 20.36 4.75 9.42
CA LYS A 70 21.32 3.82 8.80
C LYS A 70 20.67 3.09 7.62
N TRP A 71 21.40 2.99 6.51
CA TRP A 71 21.00 2.26 5.31
C TRP A 71 20.59 0.80 5.54
N LYS A 72 21.17 0.13 6.55
CA LYS A 72 20.77 -1.23 6.94
C LYS A 72 19.26 -1.32 7.26
N TYR A 73 18.70 -0.30 7.90
CA TYR A 73 17.28 -0.24 8.25
C TYR A 73 16.41 0.27 7.12
N ALA A 74 16.97 1.07 6.21
CA ALA A 74 16.30 1.52 4.99
C ALA A 74 15.83 0.33 4.14
N SER A 75 16.69 -0.69 3.96
CA SER A 75 16.35 -1.84 3.13
C SER A 75 15.11 -2.58 3.62
N THR A 76 15.00 -2.80 4.94
CA THR A 76 13.83 -3.47 5.53
C THR A 76 12.57 -2.63 5.38
N ALA A 77 12.63 -1.33 5.69
CA ALA A 77 11.49 -0.43 5.56
C ALA A 77 11.01 -0.33 4.11
N LEU A 78 11.92 -0.20 3.15
CA LEU A 78 11.59 -0.13 1.72
C LEU A 78 11.00 -1.43 1.19
N LYS A 79 11.47 -2.60 1.65
CA LYS A 79 10.89 -3.90 1.26
C LYS A 79 9.46 -4.02 1.79
N LEU A 80 9.25 -3.72 3.07
CA LEU A 80 7.92 -3.76 3.69
C LEU A 80 6.98 -2.74 3.02
N GLY A 81 7.45 -1.52 2.73
CA GLY A 81 6.67 -0.52 2.02
C GLY A 81 6.30 -0.94 0.60
N ALA A 82 7.19 -1.63 -0.12
CA ALA A 82 6.86 -2.19 -1.42
C ALA A 82 5.81 -3.31 -1.32
N THR A 83 5.92 -4.19 -0.32
CA THR A 83 4.92 -5.24 -0.07
C THR A 83 3.57 -4.65 0.32
N ALA A 84 3.54 -3.65 1.21
CA ALA A 84 2.34 -2.90 1.58
C ALA A 84 1.65 -2.30 0.35
N ALA A 85 2.40 -1.58 -0.49
CA ALA A 85 1.86 -0.97 -1.69
C ALA A 85 1.28 -2.00 -2.69
N LEU A 86 1.93 -3.16 -2.83
CA LEU A 86 1.44 -4.25 -3.68
C LEU A 86 0.13 -4.85 -3.15
N LEU A 87 0.05 -5.14 -1.86
CA LEU A 87 -1.17 -5.66 -1.25
C LEU A 87 -2.31 -4.63 -1.32
N HIS A 88 -2.00 -3.37 -1.04
CA HIS A 88 -2.94 -2.28 -1.17
C HIS A 88 -3.51 -2.17 -2.59
N ALA A 89 -2.65 -2.20 -3.60
CA ALA A 89 -3.06 -2.16 -5.00
C ALA A 89 -3.91 -3.38 -5.39
N PHE A 90 -3.56 -4.57 -4.88
CA PHE A 90 -4.35 -5.78 -5.10
C PHE A 90 -5.75 -5.67 -4.46
N ARG A 91 -5.86 -5.15 -3.23
CA ARG A 91 -7.16 -4.89 -2.59
C ARG A 91 -7.97 -3.86 -3.38
N VAL A 92 -7.34 -2.78 -3.85
CA VAL A 92 -8.02 -1.80 -4.70
C VAL A 92 -8.50 -2.43 -6.00
N LEU A 93 -7.75 -3.36 -6.59
CA LEU A 93 -8.19 -4.10 -7.77
C LEU A 93 -9.41 -4.98 -7.46
N ILE A 94 -9.41 -5.69 -6.32
CA ILE A 94 -10.57 -6.51 -5.89
C ILE A 94 -11.79 -5.63 -5.71
N TYR A 95 -11.64 -4.49 -5.04
CA TYR A 95 -12.70 -3.50 -4.88
C TYR A 95 -13.25 -3.07 -6.24
N VAL A 96 -12.40 -2.70 -7.19
CA VAL A 96 -12.85 -2.29 -8.53
C VAL A 96 -13.56 -3.45 -9.23
N LEU A 97 -12.97 -4.65 -9.28
CA LEU A 97 -13.55 -5.80 -9.98
C LEU A 97 -14.86 -6.28 -9.36
N GLY A 98 -15.01 -6.23 -8.03
CA GLY A 98 -16.25 -6.62 -7.35
C GLY A 98 -17.40 -5.63 -7.59
N ARG A 99 -17.09 -4.37 -7.93
CA ARG A 99 -18.07 -3.31 -8.21
C ARG A 99 -18.41 -3.15 -9.68
N THR A 100 -17.44 -3.32 -10.57
CA THR A 100 -17.63 -3.14 -12.02
C THR A 100 -17.84 -4.46 -12.76
N GLY A 101 -17.40 -5.58 -12.19
CA GLY A 101 -17.45 -6.90 -12.81
C GLY A 101 -18.73 -7.68 -12.50
N PRO A 102 -19.01 -8.74 -13.27
CA PRO A 102 -20.16 -9.64 -13.06
C PRO A 102 -19.97 -10.56 -11.84
N PHE A 103 -18.90 -10.39 -11.06
CA PHE A 103 -18.55 -11.28 -9.96
C PHE A 103 -19.39 -10.97 -8.73
N GLU A 104 -20.42 -11.78 -8.50
CA GLU A 104 -21.12 -11.84 -7.23
C GLU A 104 -20.16 -12.42 -6.17
N ASN A 105 -20.20 -11.87 -4.96
CA ASN A 105 -19.36 -12.31 -3.83
C ASN A 105 -17.84 -12.16 -4.05
N PHE A 106 -17.40 -11.06 -4.65
CA PHE A 106 -15.97 -10.80 -4.87
C PHE A 106 -15.35 -9.73 -3.96
N ASP A 107 -16.13 -8.74 -3.53
CA ASP A 107 -15.68 -7.64 -2.65
C ASP A 107 -16.57 -7.55 -1.40
N VAL A 108 -17.88 -7.58 -1.62
CA VAL A 108 -18.90 -7.41 -0.59
C VAL A 108 -19.92 -8.53 -0.65
N LYS A 109 -20.41 -8.94 0.52
CA LYS A 109 -21.47 -9.94 0.67
C LYS A 109 -22.73 -9.51 -0.11
N PRO A 110 -23.50 -10.45 -0.67
CA PRO A 110 -24.55 -10.13 -1.63
C PRO A 110 -25.70 -9.35 -0.97
N GLU A 111 -25.95 -9.63 0.32
CA GLU A 111 -26.93 -8.96 1.19
C GLU A 111 -26.75 -7.43 1.26
N TYR A 112 -25.50 -6.97 1.14
CA TYR A 112 -25.13 -5.56 1.23
C TYR A 112 -24.83 -4.95 -0.13
N ARG A 113 -25.10 -5.66 -1.24
CA ARG A 113 -24.77 -5.15 -2.58
C ARG A 113 -25.77 -4.12 -3.08
N GLU A 114 -27.06 -4.28 -2.76
CA GLU A 114 -28.14 -3.40 -3.21
C GLU A 114 -28.37 -2.20 -2.29
N THR A 115 -28.06 -2.32 -1.00
CA THR A 115 -28.29 -1.27 0.00
C THR A 115 -27.23 -0.16 -0.04
N TYR A 116 -26.10 -0.45 -0.69
CA TYR A 116 -24.93 0.40 -0.66
C TYR A 116 -24.87 1.18 -1.98
N THR A 117 -25.26 2.44 -1.92
CA THR A 117 -25.16 3.34 -3.07
C THR A 117 -23.70 3.76 -3.24
N PHE A 118 -23.06 3.25 -4.30
CA PHE A 118 -21.68 3.63 -4.63
C PHE A 118 -21.68 4.89 -5.46
N ASP A 119 -20.86 5.86 -5.04
CA ASP A 119 -20.45 6.90 -5.94
C ASP A 119 -19.36 6.34 -6.88
N TRP A 120 -19.77 6.07 -8.11
CA TRP A 120 -18.93 5.55 -9.18
C TRP A 120 -17.67 6.38 -9.41
N PHE A 121 -17.70 7.68 -9.09
CA PHE A 121 -16.53 8.54 -9.18
C PHE A 121 -15.34 7.96 -8.41
N TRP A 122 -15.56 7.52 -7.16
CA TRP A 122 -14.49 6.98 -6.31
C TRP A 122 -13.98 5.63 -6.79
N VAL A 123 -14.84 4.82 -7.40
CA VAL A 123 -14.45 3.54 -8.02
C VAL A 123 -13.49 3.78 -9.18
N TYR A 124 -13.85 4.68 -10.10
CA TYR A 124 -12.99 5.03 -11.24
C TYR A 124 -11.72 5.75 -10.81
N PHE A 125 -11.80 6.62 -9.81
CA PHE A 125 -10.65 7.30 -9.24
C PHE A 125 -9.65 6.30 -8.65
N ALA A 126 -10.13 5.35 -7.84
CA ALA A 126 -9.29 4.30 -7.25
C ALA A 126 -8.65 3.41 -8.33
N ALA A 127 -9.40 3.05 -9.38
CA ALA A 127 -8.88 2.28 -10.50
C ALA A 127 -7.75 3.01 -11.23
N ALA A 128 -7.95 4.29 -11.56
CA ALA A 128 -6.94 5.11 -12.25
C ALA A 128 -5.65 5.23 -11.42
N PHE A 129 -5.77 5.50 -10.11
CA PHE A 129 -4.62 5.59 -9.22
C PHE A 129 -3.88 4.25 -9.05
N SER A 130 -4.61 3.13 -9.03
CA SER A 130 -4.00 1.79 -8.99
C SER A 130 -3.15 1.53 -10.23
N ILE A 131 -3.66 1.85 -11.42
CA ILE A 131 -2.92 1.72 -12.69
C ILE A 131 -1.66 2.59 -12.67
N VAL A 132 -1.78 3.86 -12.25
CA VAL A 132 -0.63 4.78 -12.14
C VAL A 132 0.41 4.23 -11.16
N ALA A 133 -0.01 3.69 -10.02
CA ALA A 133 0.90 3.10 -9.04
C ALA A 133 1.68 1.92 -9.62
N VAL A 134 0.99 1.01 -10.33
CA VAL A 134 1.63 -0.13 -11.01
C VAL A 134 2.62 0.33 -12.07
N ILE A 135 2.22 1.29 -12.94
CA ILE A 135 3.10 1.86 -13.97
C ILE A 135 4.35 2.46 -13.33
N MET A 136 4.20 3.24 -12.27
CA MET A 136 5.35 3.85 -11.57
C MET A 136 6.32 2.81 -11.02
N VAL A 137 5.82 1.69 -10.45
CA VAL A 137 6.67 0.58 -10.00
C VAL A 137 7.46 -0.01 -11.16
N PHE A 138 6.83 -0.24 -12.32
CA PHE A 138 7.51 -0.74 -13.52
C PHE A 138 8.54 0.24 -14.06
N VAL A 139 8.21 1.53 -14.14
CA VAL A 139 9.10 2.60 -14.61
C VAL A 139 10.35 2.67 -13.72
N VAL A 140 10.17 2.73 -12.40
CA VAL A 140 11.30 2.73 -11.44
C VAL A 140 12.15 1.48 -11.58
N ARG A 141 11.53 0.30 -11.74
CA ARG A 141 12.25 -0.96 -11.95
C ARG A 141 13.05 -0.95 -13.27
N TYR A 142 12.49 -0.39 -14.34
CA TYR A 142 13.14 -0.27 -15.64
C TYR A 142 14.37 0.66 -15.56
N PHE A 143 14.22 1.87 -15.03
CA PHE A 143 15.34 2.82 -14.88
C PHE A 143 16.47 2.27 -14.00
N ARG A 144 16.10 1.58 -12.92
CA ARG A 144 17.08 0.97 -12.02
C ARG A 144 17.87 -0.15 -12.70
N ARG A 145 17.24 -0.97 -13.55
CA ARG A 145 17.95 -1.99 -14.36
C ARG A 145 18.90 -1.35 -15.38
N LYS A 146 18.49 -0.23 -15.98
CA LYS A 146 19.33 0.50 -16.95
C LYS A 146 20.58 1.08 -16.30
N GLN A 147 20.48 1.69 -15.11
CA GLN A 147 21.64 2.17 -14.35
C GLN A 147 22.60 1.04 -13.97
N VAL A 148 22.09 -0.09 -13.48
CA VAL A 148 22.94 -1.25 -13.12
C VAL A 148 23.67 -1.82 -14.34
N ARG A 149 23.04 -1.82 -15.53
CA ARG A 149 23.72 -2.22 -16.78
C ARG A 149 24.78 -1.23 -17.21
N SER A 150 24.52 0.08 -17.08
CA SER A 150 25.49 1.12 -17.43
C SER A 150 26.75 1.07 -16.58
N TYR A 151 26.65 0.71 -15.30
CA TYR A 151 27.80 0.55 -14.38
C TYR A 151 28.58 -0.75 -14.56
N ARG A 152 28.03 -1.75 -15.28
CA ARG A 152 28.73 -3.01 -15.60
C ARG A 152 29.40 -3.00 -16.97
N GLY A 153 29.15 -1.98 -17.79
CA GLY A 153 29.75 -1.79 -19.11
C GLY A 153 30.85 -0.73 -19.15
N SER A 154 31.26 -0.21 -17.99
CA SER A 154 32.38 0.71 -17.75
C SER A 154 33.42 0.01 -16.89
#